data_AF-A0A939C0E4-F1
#
_entry.id   AF-A0A939C0E4-F1
#
_cell.length_a   1.000
_cell.length_b   1.000
_cell.length_c   1.000
_cell.angle_alpha   90.00
_cell.angle_beta   90.00
_cell.angle_gamma   90.00
#
_symmetry.space_group_name_H-M   'P 1'
#
loop_
_entity.id
_entity.type
_entity.pdbx_description
1 polymer ?
#
loop_
_entity_poly.entity_id
_entity_poly.type
_entity_poly.pdbx_seq_one_letter_code
_entity_poly.pdbx_strand_id
1 'polypeptide(L)'
;MLSSRPGAQPRSTSLTAVPGPSASAAGAWPPARGRIHDTPADGYEYQPLRIAADMSRSAAAGMLALRAEFTGWELARVLRYPDGSRQVWLRRKPSPGGLLPDVTP
;
A
#
# COMPACT_ATOMS: atom_id res chain seq x y z
N MET A 1 -52.50 -36.45 -13.33
CA MET A 1 -52.96 -35.42 -12.38
C MET A 1 -51.79 -35.05 -11.48
N LEU A 2 -51.51 -33.73 -11.39
CA LEU A 2 -50.67 -33.01 -10.39
C LEU A 2 -49.14 -33.24 -10.46
N SER A 3 -48.35 -32.24 -10.88
CA SER A 3 -47.84 -31.08 -10.09
C SER A 3 -46.59 -31.52 -9.28
N SER A 4 -45.43 -30.87 -9.24
CA SER A 4 -45.02 -29.49 -9.45
C SER A 4 -43.50 -29.44 -9.65
N ARG A 5 -42.99 -28.52 -10.48
CA ARG A 5 -41.72 -27.84 -10.17
C ARG A 5 -42.06 -26.71 -9.17
N PRO A 6 -41.28 -26.49 -8.10
CA PRO A 6 -40.37 -25.35 -8.18
C PRO A 6 -39.08 -25.45 -7.34
N GLY A 7 -38.04 -24.78 -7.86
CA GLY A 7 -37.19 -23.86 -7.10
C GLY A 7 -36.44 -24.36 -5.87
N ALA A 8 -35.16 -24.66 -6.05
CA ALA A 8 -34.15 -24.43 -5.02
C ALA A 8 -32.90 -23.85 -5.68
N GLN A 9 -32.85 -22.51 -5.80
CA GLN A 9 -31.57 -21.82 -6.01
C GLN A 9 -30.74 -21.99 -4.73
N PRO A 10 -29.49 -22.49 -4.79
CA PRO A 10 -28.58 -22.25 -3.69
C PRO A 10 -28.33 -20.74 -3.61
N ARG A 11 -28.59 -20.25 -2.41
CA ARG A 11 -28.64 -18.84 -2.06
C ARG A 11 -27.21 -18.36 -1.86
N SER A 12 -26.88 -17.27 -2.54
CA SER A 12 -25.96 -16.22 -2.11
C SER A 12 -24.70 -16.68 -1.39
N THR A 13 -23.62 -16.91 -2.15
CA THR A 13 -22.27 -16.83 -1.59
C THR A 13 -22.07 -15.38 -1.14
N SER A 14 -22.16 -15.15 0.16
CA SER A 14 -21.71 -13.90 0.77
C SER A 14 -20.22 -13.76 0.44
N LEU A 15 -19.91 -12.91 -0.54
CA LEU A 15 -18.60 -12.29 -0.66
C LEU A 15 -18.43 -11.45 0.61
N THR A 16 -17.87 -12.07 1.65
CA THR A 16 -17.36 -11.36 2.81
C THR A 16 -16.42 -10.29 2.28
N ALA A 17 -16.86 -9.05 2.39
CA ALA A 17 -16.07 -7.88 2.08
C ALA A 17 -14.72 -8.02 2.78
N VAL A 18 -13.65 -7.99 1.98
CA VAL A 18 -12.29 -7.80 2.48
C VAL A 18 -12.34 -6.60 3.42
N PRO A 19 -11.92 -6.72 4.69
CA PRO A 19 -11.85 -5.56 5.57
C PRO A 19 -10.93 -4.55 4.88
N GLY A 20 -11.50 -3.39 4.51
CA GLY A 20 -10.75 -2.27 3.97
C GLY A 20 -9.58 -1.94 4.91
N PRO A 21 -8.47 -1.42 4.39
CA PRO A 21 -7.29 -1.17 5.20
C PRO A 21 -7.66 -0.31 6.39
N SER A 22 -7.51 -0.87 7.60
CA SER A 22 -7.52 -0.11 8.84
C SER A 22 -6.34 0.84 8.82
N ALA A 23 -6.55 1.99 8.17
CA ALA A 23 -5.65 3.12 8.24
C ALA A 23 -5.81 3.75 9.63
N SER A 24 -5.18 3.13 10.63
CA SER A 24 -4.92 3.85 11.88
C SER A 24 -3.99 5.01 11.51
N ALA A 25 -4.57 6.22 11.46
CA ALA A 25 -3.92 7.48 11.13
C ALA A 25 -2.90 7.94 12.19
N ALA A 26 -2.20 7.00 12.82
CA ALA A 26 -1.15 7.23 13.81
C ALA A 26 0.19 7.50 13.09
N GLY A 27 0.33 8.69 12.51
CA GLY A 27 1.56 9.12 11.82
C GLY A 27 1.30 9.86 10.52
N ALA A 28 0.53 10.95 10.56
CA ALA A 28 0.15 11.72 9.40
C ALA A 28 1.30 12.53 8.77
N TRP A 29 2.26 11.83 8.17
CA TRP A 29 3.24 12.31 7.19
C TRP A 29 2.93 11.50 5.91
N PRO A 30 2.75 12.10 4.72
CA PRO A 30 3.58 13.12 4.06
C PRO A 30 2.91 14.50 3.97
N PRO A 31 3.64 15.54 3.50
CA PRO A 31 3.12 16.91 3.40
C PRO A 31 2.23 17.14 2.15
N ALA A 32 1.14 16.38 2.02
CA ALA A 32 -0.09 16.82 1.34
C ALA A 32 -1.15 15.73 1.52
N ARG A 33 -2.36 16.12 1.92
CA ARG A 33 -3.56 15.29 1.77
C ARG A 33 -4.56 16.06 0.92
N GLY A 34 -4.31 16.06 -0.38
CA GLY A 34 -5.27 16.39 -1.42
C GLY A 34 -5.62 15.12 -2.20
N ARG A 35 -6.92 14.80 -2.26
CA ARG A 35 -7.61 13.90 -3.19
C ARG A 35 -6.73 13.10 -4.18
N ILE A 36 -6.59 11.77 -3.99
CA ILE A 36 -6.23 10.62 -4.88
C ILE A 36 -5.22 10.78 -6.06
N HIS A 37 -4.84 11.97 -6.52
CA HIS A 37 -3.87 12.26 -7.59
C HIS A 37 -3.08 13.57 -7.36
N ASP A 38 -3.30 14.30 -6.26
CA ASP A 38 -2.44 15.45 -5.94
C ASP A 38 -1.05 14.94 -5.55
N THR A 39 -0.11 15.07 -6.48
CA THR A 39 1.31 15.00 -6.16
C THR A 39 1.54 16.05 -5.05
N PRO A 40 2.13 15.69 -3.91
CA PRO A 40 2.34 16.64 -2.82
C PRO A 40 3.20 17.81 -3.30
N ALA A 41 3.13 18.94 -2.59
CA ALA A 41 3.73 20.21 -3.01
C ALA A 41 5.23 20.13 -3.30
N ASP A 42 5.93 19.13 -2.75
CA ASP A 42 7.34 18.85 -2.97
C ASP A 42 7.64 18.02 -4.23
N GLY A 43 6.62 17.56 -4.97
CA GLY A 43 6.79 16.85 -6.23
C GLY A 43 7.21 15.38 -6.08
N TYR A 44 7.06 14.79 -4.90
CA TYR A 44 7.43 13.40 -4.62
C TYR A 44 6.20 12.51 -4.35
N GLU A 45 6.13 11.33 -4.92
CA GLU A 45 5.18 10.31 -4.48
C GLU A 45 5.69 9.66 -3.19
N TYR A 46 4.81 9.43 -2.22
CA TYR A 46 5.16 8.81 -0.94
C TYR A 46 4.42 7.49 -0.72
N GLN A 47 5.12 6.50 -0.17
CA GLN A 47 4.54 5.22 0.22
C GLN A 47 4.84 4.88 1.69
N PRO A 48 3.81 4.75 2.54
CA PRO A 48 3.99 4.25 3.90
C PRO A 48 4.22 2.74 3.91
N LEU A 49 5.15 2.29 4.76
CA LEU A 49 5.47 0.89 5.02
C LEU A 49 5.57 0.64 6.52
N ARG A 50 4.85 -0.36 7.02
CA ARG A 50 5.01 -0.84 8.40
C ARG A 50 5.96 -2.02 8.43
N ILE A 51 6.92 -1.98 9.34
CA ILE A 51 7.82 -3.10 9.63
C ILE A 51 7.48 -3.62 11.03
N ALA A 52 7.22 -4.92 11.12
CA ALA A 52 6.87 -5.59 12.36
C ALA A 52 8.07 -5.63 13.34
N ALA A 53 7.76 -5.82 14.62
CA ALA A 53 8.75 -5.75 15.70
C ALA A 53 9.70 -6.96 15.73
N ASP A 54 9.24 -8.12 15.27
CA ASP A 54 9.98 -9.38 15.14
C ASP A 54 11.09 -9.30 14.07
N MET A 55 10.93 -8.41 13.09
CA MET A 55 11.95 -8.19 12.08
C MET A 55 13.16 -7.48 12.67
N SER A 56 14.33 -8.12 12.57
CA SER A 56 15.58 -7.53 13.06
C SER A 56 15.89 -6.18 12.38
N ARG A 57 16.72 -5.36 13.03
CA ARG A 57 17.17 -4.08 12.46
C ARG A 57 17.94 -4.27 11.16
N SER A 58 18.83 -5.26 11.10
CA SER A 58 19.66 -5.53 9.92
C SER A 58 18.84 -6.04 8.74
N ALA A 59 17.89 -6.95 8.99
CA ALA A 59 16.98 -7.44 7.94
C ALA A 59 16.13 -6.31 7.35
N ALA A 60 15.56 -5.45 8.22
CA ALA A 60 14.82 -4.28 7.77
C ALA A 60 15.69 -3.32 6.95
N ALA A 61 16.93 -3.06 7.38
CA ALA A 61 17.85 -2.19 6.65
C ALA A 61 18.21 -2.76 5.26
N GLY A 62 18.48 -4.06 5.16
CA GLY A 62 18.76 -4.73 3.89
C GLY A 62 17.59 -4.65 2.91
N MET A 63 16.37 -4.91 3.38
CA MET A 63 15.16 -4.79 2.56
C MET A 63 14.96 -3.35 2.04
N LEU A 64 15.15 -2.35 2.90
CA LEU A 64 15.02 -0.94 2.53
C LEU A 64 16.11 -0.51 1.55
N ALA A 65 17.35 -0.97 1.71
CA ALA A 65 18.45 -0.70 0.80
C ALA A 65 18.17 -1.28 -0.58
N LEU A 66 17.83 -2.57 -0.68
CA LEU A 66 17.45 -3.19 -1.96
C LEU A 66 16.33 -2.42 -2.66
N ARG A 67 15.34 -1.96 -1.89
CA ARG A 67 14.25 -1.17 -2.44
C ARG A 67 14.72 0.19 -2.98
N ALA A 68 15.60 0.87 -2.25
CA ALA A 68 16.20 2.12 -2.70
C ALA A 68 17.02 1.96 -3.98
N GLU A 69 17.81 0.90 -4.08
CA GLU A 69 18.65 0.65 -5.25
C GLU A 69 17.84 0.23 -6.49
N PHE A 70 16.84 -0.63 -6.33
CA PHE A 70 16.22 -1.32 -7.47
C PHE A 70 14.80 -0.85 -7.84
N THR A 71 14.14 -0.06 -7.00
CA THR A 71 12.74 0.34 -7.25
C THR A 71 12.53 1.85 -7.41
N GLY A 72 13.60 2.64 -7.31
CA GLY A 72 13.55 4.10 -7.34
C GLY A 72 12.88 4.74 -6.12
N TRP A 73 12.65 3.96 -5.06
CA TRP A 73 12.03 4.41 -3.82
C TRP A 73 13.08 4.71 -2.75
N GLU A 74 13.28 5.97 -2.41
CA GLU A 74 14.22 6.40 -1.38
C GLU A 74 13.56 6.47 0.00
N LEU A 75 14.37 6.31 1.05
CA LEU A 75 13.91 6.48 2.43
C LEU A 75 13.69 7.97 2.75
N ALA A 76 12.48 8.35 3.14
CA ALA A 76 12.15 9.72 3.52
C ALA A 76 12.12 9.94 5.03
N ARG A 77 11.52 9.00 5.76
CA ARG A 77 11.38 9.09 7.22
C ARG A 77 11.24 7.71 7.85
N VAL A 78 11.76 7.58 9.07
CA VAL A 78 11.56 6.41 9.91
C VAL A 78 11.06 6.87 11.28
N LEU A 79 10.02 6.21 11.77
CA LEU A 79 9.53 6.33 13.14
C LEU A 79 9.59 4.95 13.78
N ARG A 80 10.29 4.85 14.92
CA ARG A 80 10.33 3.64 15.73
C ARG A 80 9.32 3.77 16.86
N TYR A 81 8.50 2.75 17.06
CA TYR A 81 7.51 2.70 18.14
C TYR A 81 8.06 1.96 19.36
N PRO A 82 7.49 2.20 20.56
CA PRO A 82 7.90 1.51 21.79
C PRO A 82 7.72 -0.01 21.72
N ASP A 83 6.72 -0.49 20.96
CA ASP A 83 6.47 -1.92 20.71
C ASP A 83 7.52 -2.59 19.81
N GLY A 84 8.53 -1.83 19.34
CA GLY A 84 9.61 -2.32 18.49
C GLY A 84 9.31 -2.27 16.99
N SER A 85 8.05 -2.05 16.62
CA SER A 85 7.64 -1.88 15.23
C SER A 85 8.12 -0.53 14.68
N ARG A 86 8.16 -0.40 13.36
CA ARG A 86 8.65 0.80 12.69
C ARG A 86 7.68 1.23 11.60
N GLN A 87 7.34 2.51 11.57
CA GLN A 87 6.72 3.14 10.41
C GLN A 87 7.79 3.77 9.56
N VAL A 88 7.78 3.45 8.29
CA VAL A 88 8.70 3.97 7.29
C VAL A 88 7.88 4.71 6.23
N TRP A 89 8.39 5.84 5.79
CA TRP A 89 7.90 6.54 4.61
C TRP A 89 8.98 6.47 3.55
N LEU A 90 8.63 5.91 2.41
CA LEU A 90 9.42 5.94 1.19
C LEU A 90 8.94 7.09 0.32
N ARG A 91 9.83 7.66 -0.49
CA ARG A 91 9.49 8.67 -1.50
C ARG A 91 10.14 8.36 -2.85
N ARG A 92 9.53 8.77 -3.95
CA ARG A 92 10.13 8.75 -5.28
C ARG A 92 9.66 9.95 -6.08
N LYS A 93 10.43 10.40 -7.07
CA LYS A 93 9.90 11.35 -8.05
C LYS A 93 8.90 10.62 -8.96
N PRO A 94 7.71 11.16 -9.21
CA PRO A 94 6.85 10.66 -10.27
C PRO A 94 7.64 10.70 -11.57
N SER A 95 7.77 9.57 -12.26
CA SER A 95 8.34 9.60 -13.61
C SER A 95 7.38 10.40 -14.49
N PRO A 96 7.82 11.47 -15.17
CA PRO A 96 6.95 12.26 -16.04
C PRO A 96 6.41 11.45 -17.24
N GLY A 97 6.86 10.22 -17.43
CA GLY A 97 6.39 9.29 -18.44
C GLY A 97 5.55 8.16 -17.87
N GLY A 98 4.30 8.44 -17.48
CA GLY A 98 3.23 7.43 -17.55
C GLY A 98 2.92 6.97 -18.98
N LEU A 99 3.64 7.50 -19.97
CA LEU A 99 3.77 6.92 -21.31
C LEU A 99 4.57 5.63 -21.21
N LEU A 100 3.89 4.51 -20.97
CA LEU A 100 4.41 3.21 -21.39
C LEU A 100 4.82 3.31 -22.87
N PRO A 101 6.02 2.86 -23.28
CA PRO A 101 6.18 2.46 -24.68
C PRO A 101 5.18 1.34 -24.94
N ASP A 102 4.39 1.48 -25.99
CA ASP A 102 3.45 0.49 -26.50
C ASP A 102 4.08 -0.91 -26.48
N VAL A 103 3.67 -1.73 -25.51
CA VAL A 103 3.93 -3.17 -25.49
C VAL A 103 2.57 -3.85 -25.52
N THR A 104 1.88 -3.66 -26.64
CA THR A 104 0.83 -4.56 -27.09
C THR A 104 1.51 -5.70 -27.87
N PRO A 105 1.32 -6.99 -27.51
CA PRO A 105 1.85 -8.11 -28.29
C PRO A 105 1.18 -8.25 -29.66
#